data_AF-A0A2M9BAR0-F1
#
_entry.id   AF-A0A2M9BAR0-F1
#
_cell.length_a   1.000
_cell.length_b   1.000
_cell.length_c   1.000
_cell.angle_alpha   90.00
_cell.angle_beta   90.00
_cell.angle_gamma   90.00
#
_symmetry.space_group_name_H-M   'P 1'
#
loop_
_entity.id
_entity.type
_entity.pdbx_description
1 polymer ?
#
loop_
_entity_poly.entity_id
_entity_poly.type
_entity_poly.pdbx_seq_one_letter_code
_entity_poly.pdbx_strand_id
1 'polypeptide(L)'
;MMLASTAPLQWPSAGRSLGILVAVSAVLWLWLQLPDWYRAGHSATETGQWLTALVYNDWTALALMLAANALVARYATGPMWRLGHSIELQGMRGAFVFVLSLLFHLVVSGCGLAVLVLGSGWLETGA
;
A
#
# COMPACT_ATOMS: atom_id res chain seq x y z
N MET A 1 24.80 25.93 -28.59
CA MET A 1 25.36 24.58 -28.41
C MET A 1 24.82 24.04 -27.09
N MET A 2 23.75 23.26 -27.13
CA MET A 2 22.98 22.81 -25.95
C MET A 2 23.48 21.40 -25.58
N LEU A 3 24.10 21.24 -24.41
CA LEU A 3 24.56 19.94 -23.93
C LEU A 3 23.34 19.09 -23.58
N ALA A 4 23.11 18.03 -24.35
CA ALA A 4 22.13 17.00 -24.01
C ALA A 4 22.55 16.35 -22.69
N SER A 5 21.71 16.48 -21.67
CA SER A 5 21.90 15.80 -20.38
C SER A 5 21.82 14.30 -20.60
N THR A 6 22.97 13.63 -20.59
CA THR A 6 23.10 12.16 -20.60
C THR A 6 22.88 11.62 -19.19
N ALA A 7 21.79 12.01 -18.54
CA ALA A 7 21.38 11.31 -17.33
C ALA A 7 21.13 9.84 -17.74
N PRO A 8 21.86 8.87 -17.17
CA PRO A 8 21.63 7.48 -17.51
C PRO A 8 20.16 7.17 -17.22
N LEU A 9 19.45 6.62 -18.20
CA LEU A 9 18.12 6.06 -18.00
C LEU A 9 18.25 5.02 -16.89
N GLN A 10 17.88 5.38 -15.67
CA GLN A 10 17.89 4.45 -14.54
C GLN A 10 16.84 3.39 -14.84
N TRP A 11 17.32 2.24 -15.29
CA TRP A 11 16.48 1.08 -15.52
C TRP A 11 15.74 0.73 -14.24
N PRO A 12 14.46 0.33 -14.33
CA PRO A 12 13.73 -0.13 -13.16
C PRO A 12 14.48 -1.27 -12.48
N SER A 13 14.65 -1.22 -11.16
CA SER A 13 15.31 -2.30 -10.41
C SER A 13 14.31 -3.04 -9.53
N ALA A 14 14.32 -4.38 -9.62
CA ALA A 14 13.45 -5.23 -8.80
C ALA A 14 13.66 -4.99 -7.29
N GLY A 15 14.91 -4.73 -6.87
CA GLY A 15 15.24 -4.41 -5.48
C GLY A 15 14.58 -3.11 -4.99
N ARG A 16 14.52 -2.06 -5.82
CA ARG A 16 13.85 -0.80 -5.45
C ARG A 16 12.34 -0.98 -5.37
N SER A 17 11.74 -1.67 -6.34
CA SER A 17 10.30 -1.99 -6.32
C SER A 17 9.92 -2.83 -5.10
N LEU A 18 10.76 -3.82 -4.74
CA LEU A 18 10.57 -4.61 -3.53
C LEU A 18 10.71 -3.76 -2.27
N GLY A 19 11.71 -2.87 -2.20
CA GLY A 19 11.88 -1.96 -1.07
C GLY A 19 10.66 -1.05 -0.85
N ILE A 20 10.04 -0.56 -1.93
CA ILE A 20 8.79 0.21 -1.87
C ILE A 20 7.64 -0.64 -1.35
N LEU A 21 7.47 -1.85 -1.88
CA LEU A 21 6.42 -2.77 -1.43
C LEU A 21 6.55 -3.05 0.07
N VAL A 22 7.77 -3.36 0.54
CA VAL A 22 8.06 -3.58 1.96
C VAL A 22 7.78 -2.32 2.79
N ALA A 23 8.21 -1.14 2.33
CA ALA A 23 7.99 0.11 3.04
C ALA A 23 6.50 0.44 3.18
N VAL A 24 5.71 0.30 2.11
CA VAL A 24 4.26 0.53 2.15
C VAL A 24 3.58 -0.48 3.08
N SER A 25 3.93 -1.76 2.99
CA SER A 25 3.41 -2.78 3.90
C SER A 25 3.77 -2.51 5.36
N ALA A 26 4.98 -2.02 5.64
CA ALA A 26 5.41 -1.65 6.98
C ALA A 26 4.61 -0.46 7.54
N VAL A 27 4.32 0.55 6.69
CA VAL A 27 3.47 1.69 7.09
C VAL A 27 2.05 1.23 7.40
N LEU A 28 1.45 0.38 6.54
CA LEU A 28 0.12 -0.17 6.80
C LEU A 28 0.09 -1.02 8.06
N TRP A 29 1.12 -1.84 8.29
CA TRP A 29 1.26 -2.62 9.50
C TRP A 29 1.36 -1.72 10.73
N LEU A 30 2.22 -0.69 10.70
CA LEU A 30 2.38 0.25 11.80
C LEU A 30 1.09 1.00 12.11
N TRP A 31 0.33 1.38 11.06
CA TRP A 31 -0.97 2.01 11.22
C TRP A 31 -1.93 1.15 12.05
N LEU A 32 -1.95 -0.16 11.82
CA LEU A 32 -2.78 -1.11 12.58
C LEU A 32 -2.32 -1.29 14.03
N GLN A 33 -1.02 -1.10 14.33
CA GLN A 33 -0.47 -1.25 15.67
C GLN A 33 -0.65 0.00 16.55
N LEU A 34 -0.94 1.17 15.96
CA LEU A 34 -1.03 2.45 16.68
C LEU A 34 -1.94 2.42 17.91
N PRO A 35 -3.18 1.87 17.85
CA PRO A 35 -4.08 1.87 19.01
C PRO A 35 -3.55 1.02 20.16
N ASP A 36 -3.05 -0.19 19.87
CA ASP A 36 -2.57 -1.12 20.90
C ASP A 36 -1.25 -0.65 21.51
N TRP A 37 -0.34 -0.14 20.69
CA TRP A 37 0.89 0.51 21.16
C TRP A 37 0.58 1.70 22.08
N TYR A 38 -0.40 2.55 21.70
CA TYR A 38 -0.78 3.70 22.51
C TYR A 38 -1.35 3.27 23.87
N ARG A 39 -2.28 2.30 23.88
CA ARG A 39 -2.88 1.76 25.12
C ARG A 39 -1.87 1.06 26.03
N ALA A 40 -0.84 0.43 25.48
CA ALA A 40 0.19 -0.23 26.28
C ALA A 40 1.04 0.78 27.08
N GLY A 41 1.21 2.00 26.57
CA GLY A 41 2.01 3.06 27.21
C GLY A 41 1.21 4.11 27.98
N HIS A 42 -0.10 4.18 27.80
CA HIS A 42 -0.96 5.23 28.37
C HIS A 42 -2.19 4.62 29.03
N SER A 43 -2.62 5.18 30.16
CA SER A 43 -3.94 4.88 30.72
C SER A 43 -5.03 5.22 29.69
N ALA A 44 -6.22 4.61 29.81
CA ALA A 44 -7.35 4.83 28.92
C ALA A 44 -7.86 6.29 29.00
N THR A 45 -7.12 7.20 28.37
CA THR A 45 -7.42 8.62 28.25
C THR A 45 -8.31 8.86 27.03
N GLU A 46 -8.99 10.01 27.00
CA GLU A 46 -9.79 10.45 25.85
C GLU A 46 -9.00 10.44 24.54
N THR A 47 -7.69 10.73 24.61
CA THR A 47 -6.78 10.67 23.46
C THR A 47 -6.67 9.26 22.86
N GLY A 48 -6.66 8.20 23.68
CA GLY A 48 -6.61 6.83 23.20
C GLY A 48 -7.91 6.38 22.51
N GLN A 49 -9.06 6.90 22.97
CA GLN A 49 -10.34 6.67 22.32
C GLN A 49 -10.43 7.39 20.97
N TRP A 50 -10.03 8.66 20.92
CA TRP A 50 -9.96 9.41 19.66
C TRP A 50 -9.02 8.76 18.64
N LEU A 51 -7.84 8.31 19.07
CA LEU A 51 -6.88 7.63 18.19
C LEU A 51 -7.46 6.31 17.65
N THR A 52 -8.13 5.54 18.51
CA THR A 52 -8.83 4.32 18.10
C THR A 52 -9.90 4.65 17.05
N ALA A 53 -10.70 5.69 17.28
CA ALA A 53 -11.73 6.13 16.35
C ALA A 53 -11.13 6.59 15.00
N LEU A 54 -9.98 7.25 15.00
CA LEU A 54 -9.29 7.68 13.78
C LEU A 54 -8.72 6.49 12.99
N VAL A 55 -8.04 5.57 13.66
CA VAL A 55 -7.38 4.42 13.02
C VAL A 55 -8.40 3.45 12.40
N TYR A 56 -9.50 3.20 13.11
CA TYR A 56 -10.58 2.32 12.66
C TYR A 56 -11.72 3.07 11.95
N ASN A 57 -11.52 4.33 11.58
CA ASN A 57 -12.48 5.05 10.75
C ASN A 57 -12.45 4.48 9.32
N ASP A 58 -13.59 4.02 8.82
CA ASP A 58 -13.70 3.40 7.49
C ASP A 58 -13.16 4.30 6.38
N TRP A 59 -13.45 5.60 6.40
CA TRP A 59 -12.96 6.54 5.39
C TRP A 59 -11.45 6.71 5.44
N THR A 60 -10.88 6.74 6.64
CA THR A 60 -9.43 6.84 6.82
C THR A 60 -8.75 5.55 6.35
N ALA A 61 -9.32 4.39 6.68
CA ALA A 61 -8.85 3.10 6.20
C ALA A 61 -8.91 3.02 4.66
N LEU A 62 -10.03 3.40 4.05
CA LEU A 62 -10.19 3.41 2.59
C LEU A 62 -9.22 4.38 1.91
N ALA A 63 -9.05 5.58 2.44
CA ALA A 63 -8.10 6.56 1.91
C ALA A 63 -6.66 6.03 1.97
N LEU A 64 -6.29 5.39 3.07
CA LEU A 64 -4.97 4.79 3.25
C LEU A 64 -4.74 3.61 2.29
N MET A 65 -5.74 2.74 2.13
CA MET A 65 -5.69 1.62 1.17
C MET A 65 -5.56 2.12 -0.28
N LEU A 66 -6.31 3.15 -0.66
CA LEU A 66 -6.21 3.77 -1.99
C LEU A 66 -4.84 4.41 -2.22
N ALA A 67 -4.32 5.15 -1.25
CA ALA A 67 -3.00 5.75 -1.33
C ALA A 67 -1.89 4.69 -1.45
N ALA A 68 -1.98 3.61 -0.65
CA ALA A 68 -1.04 2.50 -0.71
C ALA A 68 -1.07 1.79 -2.07
N ASN A 69 -2.27 1.51 -2.60
CA ASN A 69 -2.44 0.96 -3.95
C ASN A 69 -1.86 1.88 -5.02
N ALA A 70 -2.13 3.19 -4.96
CA ALA A 70 -1.58 4.14 -5.93
C ALA A 70 -0.05 4.21 -5.89
N LEU A 71 0.55 4.18 -4.70
CA LEU A 71 2.00 4.17 -4.52
C LEU A 71 2.63 2.89 -5.08
N VAL A 72 2.10 1.72 -4.73
CA VAL A 72 2.60 0.43 -5.23
C VAL A 72 2.40 0.34 -6.74
N ALA A 73 1.26 0.79 -7.28
CA ALA A 73 1.01 0.81 -8.72
C ALA A 73 2.04 1.68 -9.47
N ARG A 74 2.31 2.89 -8.96
CA ARG A 74 3.21 3.86 -9.60
C ARG A 74 4.68 3.48 -9.48
N TYR A 75 5.11 3.00 -8.32
CA TYR A 75 6.53 2.89 -7.99
C TYR A 75 7.04 1.43 -7.91
N ALA A 76 6.17 0.43 -7.83
CA ALA A 76 6.55 -0.98 -7.85
C ALA A 76 6.00 -1.71 -9.09
N THR A 77 4.68 -1.76 -9.26
CA THR A 77 3.98 -2.53 -10.30
C THR A 77 4.29 -2.01 -11.71
N GLY A 78 4.09 -0.72 -11.96
CA GLY A 78 4.35 -0.10 -13.26
C GLY A 78 5.79 -0.26 -13.75
N PRO A 79 6.81 -0.01 -12.89
CA PRO A 79 8.20 -0.26 -13.21
C PRO A 79 8.50 -1.72 -13.53
N MET A 80 7.92 -2.68 -12.79
CA MET A 80 8.11 -4.12 -13.06
C MET A 80 7.36 -4.59 -14.30
N TRP A 81 6.18 -4.06 -14.59
CA TRP A 81 5.44 -4.32 -15.82
C TRP A 81 6.26 -3.95 -17.05
N ARG A 82 6.88 -2.75 -17.04
CA ARG A 82 7.79 -2.31 -18.10
C ARG A 82 9.03 -3.20 -18.21
N LEU A 83 9.55 -3.66 -17.07
CA LEU A 83 10.68 -4.59 -17.04
C LEU A 83 10.35 -5.91 -17.75
N GLY A 84 9.14 -6.44 -17.55
CA GLY A 84 8.67 -7.68 -18.18
C GLY A 84 8.54 -7.62 -19.70
N HIS A 85 8.50 -6.42 -20.28
CA HIS A 85 8.51 -6.21 -21.74
C HIS A 85 9.94 -6.13 -22.32
N SER A 86 10.98 -6.09 -21.49
CA SER A 86 12.37 -6.11 -21.93
C SER A 86 12.92 -7.54 -21.87
N ILE A 87 13.26 -8.10 -23.03
CA ILE A 87 13.82 -9.44 -23.17
C ILE A 87 15.13 -9.59 -22.37
N GLU A 88 15.92 -8.51 -22.22
CA GLU A 88 17.18 -8.51 -21.46
C GLU A 88 16.98 -8.65 -19.94
N LEU A 89 15.78 -8.41 -19.42
CA LEU A 89 15.48 -8.38 -17.99
C LEU A 89 14.43 -9.41 -17.57
N GLN A 90 14.18 -10.44 -18.39
CA GLN A 90 13.39 -11.65 -18.08
C GLN A 90 14.03 -12.54 -17.00
N GLY A 91 14.40 -11.94 -15.86
CA GLY A 91 14.86 -12.66 -14.68
C GLY A 91 13.70 -13.01 -13.76
N MET A 92 13.74 -14.20 -13.15
CA MET A 92 12.78 -14.66 -12.13
C MET A 92 12.52 -13.62 -11.02
N ARG A 93 13.53 -12.80 -10.68
CA ARG A 93 13.43 -11.75 -9.65
C ARG A 93 12.40 -10.67 -10.00
N GLY A 94 12.38 -10.19 -11.25
CA GLY A 94 11.43 -9.16 -11.69
C GLY A 94 9.99 -9.70 -11.71
N ALA A 95 9.83 -10.92 -12.25
CA ALA A 95 8.55 -11.63 -12.25
C ALA A 95 8.02 -11.87 -10.83
N PHE A 96 8.88 -12.30 -9.90
CA PHE A 96 8.52 -12.50 -8.50
C PHE A 96 8.00 -11.21 -7.85
N VAL A 97 8.74 -10.10 -7.96
CA VAL A 97 8.34 -8.80 -7.38
C VAL A 97 7.05 -8.28 -8.02
N PHE A 98 6.87 -8.50 -9.33
CA PHE A 98 5.62 -8.17 -10.01
C PHE A 98 4.43 -8.96 -9.44
N VAL A 99 4.56 -10.28 -9.30
CA VAL A 99 3.53 -11.14 -8.70
C VAL A 99 3.21 -10.71 -7.27
N LEU A 100 4.23 -10.41 -6.45
CA LEU A 100 4.01 -9.88 -5.10
C LEU A 100 3.21 -8.56 -5.12
N SER A 101 3.51 -7.68 -6.08
CA SER A 101 2.79 -6.41 -6.22
C SER A 101 1.32 -6.62 -6.65
N LEU A 102 1.06 -7.61 -7.51
CA LEU A 102 -0.32 -7.99 -7.88
C LEU A 102 -1.09 -8.59 -6.70
N LEU A 103 -0.46 -9.48 -5.93
CA LEU A 103 -1.05 -10.04 -4.72
C LEU A 103 -1.36 -8.96 -3.70
N PHE A 104 -0.47 -7.98 -3.52
CA PHE A 104 -0.72 -6.81 -2.68
C PHE A 104 -1.97 -6.05 -3.13
N HIS A 105 -2.10 -5.73 -4.42
CA HIS A 105 -3.28 -5.05 -4.94
C HIS A 105 -4.56 -5.84 -4.68
N LEU A 106 -4.53 -7.16 -4.89
CA LEU A 106 -5.68 -8.03 -4.66
C LEU A 106 -6.10 -8.03 -3.18
N VAL A 107 -5.15 -8.20 -2.27
CA VAL A 107 -5.42 -8.24 -0.82
C VAL A 107 -5.95 -6.90 -0.33
N VAL A 108 -5.26 -5.79 -0.64
CA VAL A 108 -5.66 -4.46 -0.17
C VAL A 108 -7.00 -4.03 -0.75
N SER A 109 -7.26 -4.32 -2.03
CA SER A 109 -8.55 -4.01 -2.65
C SER A 109 -9.67 -4.90 -2.12
N GLY A 110 -9.39 -6.18 -1.87
CA GLY A 110 -10.32 -7.11 -1.23
C GLY A 110 -10.70 -6.64 0.18
N CYS A 111 -9.73 -6.18 0.97
CA CYS A 111 -10.00 -5.55 2.26
C CYS A 111 -10.85 -4.28 2.12
N GLY A 112 -10.54 -3.41 1.16
CA GLY A 112 -11.33 -2.20 0.90
C GLY A 112 -12.77 -2.50 0.50
N LEU A 113 -12.98 -3.51 -0.35
CA LEU A 113 -14.32 -4.00 -0.69
C LEU A 113 -15.05 -4.56 0.53
N ALA A 114 -14.38 -5.33 1.39
CA ALA A 114 -14.97 -5.83 2.62
C ALA A 114 -15.40 -4.70 3.55
N VAL A 115 -14.58 -3.65 3.70
CA VAL A 115 -14.94 -2.45 4.47
C VAL A 115 -16.19 -1.79 3.90
N LEU A 116 -16.26 -1.61 2.58
CA LEU A 116 -17.43 -1.02 1.93
C LEU A 116 -18.70 -1.86 2.12
N VAL A 117 -18.63 -3.18 1.93
CA VAL A 117 -19.78 -4.09 2.03
C VAL A 117 -20.28 -4.21 3.47
N LEU A 118 -19.36 -4.36 4.44
CA LEU A 118 -19.73 -4.47 5.85
C LEU A 118 -20.19 -3.13 6.43
N GLY A 119 -19.62 -2.01 5.96
CA GLY A 119 -20.06 -0.67 6.31
C GLY A 119 -21.43 -0.32 5.71
N SER A 120 -21.75 -0.80 4.50
CA SER A 120 -23.04 -0.57 3.86
C SER A 120 -24.18 -1.44 4.40
N GLY A 121 -23.89 -2.64 4.91
CA GLY A 121 -24.90 -3.57 5.43
C GLY A 121 -25.67 -3.08 6.68
N TRP A 122 -25.17 -2.05 7.36
CA TRP A 122 -25.89 -1.37 8.45
C TRP A 122 -26.94 -0.35 7.96
N LEU A 123 -26.82 0.16 6.74
CA LEU A 123 -27.77 1.15 6.21
C LEU A 123 -29.08 0.52 5.69
N GLU A 124 -29.11 -0.79 5.45
CA GLU A 124 -30.31 -1.49 4.92
C GLU A 124 -31.14 -2.21 6.00
N THR A 125 -30.63 -2.36 7.23
CA THR A 125 -31.36 -3.04 8.34
C THR A 125 -31.94 -2.09 9.38
N GLY A 126 -31.82 -0.76 9.16
CA GLY A 126 -32.25 0.28 10.09
C GLY A 126 -33.26 1.30 9.53
N ALA A 127 -34.04 0.95 8.50
CA ALA A 127 -35.14 1.76 7.97
C ALA A 127 -36.49 1.06 8.18
#